data_AF-A0A7L0MHF1-F1
#
_entry.id   AF-A0A7L0MHF1-F1
#
_cell.length_a   1.000
_cell.length_b   1.000
_cell.length_c   1.000
_cell.angle_alpha   90.00
_cell.angle_beta   90.00
_cell.angle_gamma   90.00
#
_symmetry.space_group_name_H-M   'P 1'
#
loop_
_entity.id
_entity.type
_entity.pdbx_description
1 polymer ?
#
loop_
_entity_poly.entity_id
_entity_poly.type
_entity_poly.pdbx_seq_one_letter_code
_entity_poly.pdbx_strand_id
1 'polypeptide(L)'
;RDVVLFRHDRTRFCRLLGLFCAGQALFWGYLAHFAFTALRPAPGPAPGPEDPFRPRDNKWRFGFTASCITLGSVIMAAGCLFPLRAVRRVTLLRGGAEVSINTHGPLGLGQGPTITVPLRHVCCRSHRSEVPAAIPLKVKGRPFFFLLDKEGQICNPRLFDVTVGAYRNL
;
A
#
# COMPACT_ATOMS: atom_id res chain seq x y z
N ARG A 1 25.43 -5.84 -20.56
CA ARG A 1 24.48 -4.70 -20.66
C ARG A 1 23.32 -4.98 -19.71
N ASP A 2 22.69 -3.93 -19.17
CA ASP A 2 21.55 -4.10 -18.26
C ASP A 2 20.33 -4.51 -19.07
N VAL A 3 19.60 -5.52 -18.60
CA VAL A 3 18.47 -6.09 -19.32
C VAL A 3 17.21 -5.88 -18.50
N VAL A 4 16.25 -5.16 -19.07
CA VAL A 4 14.94 -5.00 -18.45
C VAL A 4 14.19 -6.33 -18.59
N LEU A 5 13.82 -6.91 -17.46
CA LEU A 5 13.09 -8.18 -17.37
C LEU A 5 11.58 -7.95 -17.35
N PHE A 6 11.16 -6.95 -16.55
CA PHE A 6 9.76 -6.62 -16.34
C PHE A 6 9.60 -5.11 -16.27
N ARG A 7 8.54 -4.60 -16.89
CA ARG A 7 8.15 -3.19 -16.83
C ARG A 7 6.64 -3.08 -16.74
N HIS A 8 6.17 -2.34 -15.75
CA HIS A 8 4.77 -2.02 -15.59
C HIS A 8 4.65 -0.57 -15.13
N ASP A 9 3.98 0.27 -15.91
CA ASP A 9 3.84 1.69 -15.61
C ASP A 9 2.38 2.04 -15.28
N ARG A 10 1.96 1.73 -14.05
CA ARG A 10 0.65 2.11 -13.50
C ARG A 10 0.69 3.39 -12.66
N THR A 11 1.57 4.32 -13.01
CA THR A 11 1.72 5.58 -12.25
C THR A 11 0.39 6.35 -12.11
N ARG A 12 -0.47 6.32 -13.15
CA ARG A 12 -1.80 6.96 -13.09
C ARG A 12 -2.74 6.29 -12.09
N PHE A 13 -2.79 4.95 -12.08
CA PHE A 13 -3.61 4.19 -11.15
C PHE A 13 -3.17 4.41 -9.71
N CYS A 14 -1.86 4.32 -9.43
CA CYS A 14 -1.33 4.60 -8.09
C CYS A 14 -1.62 6.04 -7.63
N ARG A 15 -1.57 7.02 -8.55
CA ARG A 15 -1.93 8.42 -8.24
C ARG A 15 -3.41 8.58 -7.93
N LEU A 16 -4.30 7.97 -8.71
CA LEU A 16 -5.74 7.99 -8.45
C LEU A 16 -6.07 7.33 -7.11
N LEU A 17 -5.43 6.20 -6.81
CA LEU A 17 -5.56 5.53 -5.52
C LEU A 17 -5.06 6.42 -4.38
N GLY A 18 -3.91 7.09 -4.54
CA GLY A 18 -3.39 8.04 -3.58
C GLY A 18 -4.32 9.22 -3.34
N LEU A 19 -4.88 9.81 -4.40
CA LEU A 19 -5.88 10.89 -4.32
C LEU A 19 -7.14 10.42 -3.61
N PHE A 20 -7.63 9.22 -3.92
CA PHE A 20 -8.78 8.61 -3.24
C PHE A 20 -8.51 8.41 -1.75
N CYS A 21 -7.36 7.83 -1.39
CA CYS A 21 -6.95 7.65 0.01
C CYS A 21 -6.80 8.99 0.75
N ALA A 22 -6.25 10.01 0.11
CA ALA A 22 -6.17 11.36 0.67
C ALA A 22 -7.55 11.96 0.92
N GLY A 23 -8.45 11.86 -0.06
CA GLY A 23 -9.84 12.31 0.07
C GLY A 23 -10.58 11.59 1.20
N GLN A 24 -10.43 10.27 1.31
CA GLN A 24 -11.01 9.47 2.39
C GLN A 24 -10.44 9.89 3.76
N ALA A 25 -9.13 10.10 3.88
CA ALA A 25 -8.54 10.54 5.14
C ALA A 25 -9.03 11.94 5.56
N LEU A 26 -9.19 12.85 4.60
CA LEU A 26 -9.79 14.17 4.85
C LEU A 26 -11.24 14.05 5.29
N PHE A 27 -12.03 13.19 4.63
CA PHE A 27 -13.42 12.92 5.00
C PHE A 27 -13.52 12.38 6.43
N TRP A 28 -12.76 11.34 6.77
CA TRP A 28 -12.75 10.75 8.11
C TRP A 28 -12.21 11.71 9.18
N GLY A 29 -11.20 12.52 8.84
CA GLY A 29 -10.68 13.56 9.71
C GLY A 29 -11.71 14.67 9.96
N TYR A 30 -12.44 15.09 8.92
CA TYR A 30 -13.54 16.05 9.04
C TYR A 30 -14.67 15.48 9.90
N LEU A 31 -15.04 14.22 9.71
CA LEU A 31 -16.07 13.57 10.53
C LEU A 31 -15.65 13.46 12.00
N ALA A 32 -14.37 13.18 12.26
CA ALA A 32 -13.80 13.19 13.60
C ALA A 32 -13.87 14.58 14.25
N HIS A 33 -13.54 15.63 13.49
CA HIS A 33 -13.64 17.02 13.93
C HIS A 33 -15.10 17.44 14.17
N PHE A 34 -16.01 17.07 13.28
CA PHE A 34 -17.45 17.32 13.42
C PHE A 34 -18.01 16.60 14.65
N ALA A 35 -17.70 15.32 14.85
CA ALA A 35 -18.12 14.59 16.04
C ALA A 35 -17.60 15.24 17.34
N PHE A 36 -16.38 15.76 17.33
CA PHE A 36 -15.83 16.42 18.51
C PHE A 36 -16.49 17.79 18.81
N THR A 37 -16.87 18.53 17.77
CA THR A 37 -17.43 19.89 17.88
C THR A 37 -18.95 19.93 17.99
N ALA A 38 -19.67 19.13 17.20
CA ALA A 38 -21.13 19.10 17.13
C ALA A 38 -21.79 18.22 18.21
N LEU A 39 -21.14 17.13 18.66
CA LEU A 39 -21.67 16.30 19.75
C LEU A 39 -21.32 16.85 21.15
N ARG A 40 -20.99 18.14 21.26
CA ARG A 40 -20.76 18.77 22.56
C ARG A 40 -22.09 18.80 23.34
N PRO A 41 -22.13 18.31 24.59
CA PRO A 41 -23.30 18.52 25.43
C PRO A 41 -23.55 20.01 25.56
N ALA A 42 -24.80 20.45 25.36
CA ALA A 42 -25.17 21.85 25.59
C ALA A 42 -24.77 22.26 27.02
N PRO A 43 -24.15 23.44 27.23
CA PRO A 43 -23.92 23.95 28.57
C PRO A 43 -25.28 24.22 29.22
N GLY A 44 -25.62 23.47 30.25
CA GLY A 44 -26.90 23.54 30.93
C GLY A 44 -26.86 22.72 32.21
N PRO A 45 -27.77 22.96 33.17
CA PRO A 45 -27.79 22.27 34.46
C PRO A 45 -27.80 20.74 34.27
N ALA A 46 -27.32 20.01 35.29
CA ALA A 46 -27.24 18.55 35.28
C ALA A 46 -28.52 17.92 34.72
N PRO A 47 -28.44 16.83 33.92
CA PRO A 47 -29.60 16.27 33.23
C PRO A 47 -30.72 15.99 34.23
N GLY A 48 -31.77 16.81 34.16
CA GLY A 48 -33.00 16.62 34.91
C GLY A 48 -33.86 15.53 34.24
N PRO A 49 -34.93 15.08 34.91
CA PRO A 49 -35.84 14.06 34.39
C PRO A 49 -36.53 14.45 33.07
N GLU A 50 -36.45 15.71 32.64
CA GLU A 50 -37.11 16.24 31.44
C GLU A 50 -36.33 16.02 30.13
N ASP A 51 -35.03 15.68 30.16
CA ASP A 51 -34.23 15.41 28.95
C ASP A 51 -33.51 14.04 29.01
N PRO A 52 -34.22 12.91 28.83
CA PRO A 52 -33.63 11.56 28.89
C PRO A 52 -32.58 11.30 27.80
N PHE A 53 -32.66 12.02 26.68
CA PHE A 53 -31.79 11.85 25.52
C PHE A 53 -30.49 12.65 25.60
N ARG A 54 -30.28 13.47 26.65
CA ARG A 54 -29.06 14.24 26.80
C ARG A 54 -27.88 13.30 27.11
N PRO A 55 -26.87 13.17 26.24
CA PRO A 55 -25.77 12.24 26.45
C PRO A 55 -24.99 12.63 27.72
N ARG A 56 -25.03 11.76 28.72
CA ARG A 56 -24.44 11.99 30.05
C ARG A 56 -22.91 11.84 30.07
N ASP A 57 -22.35 11.11 29.10
CA ASP A 57 -20.96 10.64 29.16
C ASP A 57 -20.17 10.98 27.89
N ASN A 58 -18.97 11.55 28.05
CA ASN A 58 -18.10 11.98 26.95
C ASN A 58 -17.42 10.79 26.24
N LYS A 59 -17.50 9.58 26.80
CA LYS A 59 -16.87 8.35 26.27
C LYS A 59 -17.30 8.04 24.84
N TRP A 60 -18.58 8.27 24.50
CA TRP A 60 -19.10 8.02 23.15
C TRP A 60 -18.45 8.93 22.10
N ARG A 61 -18.19 10.20 22.46
CA ARG A 61 -17.53 11.18 21.58
C ARG A 61 -16.10 10.75 21.29
N PHE A 62 -15.34 10.44 22.34
CA PHE A 62 -13.97 9.96 22.18
C PHE A 62 -13.91 8.64 21.42
N GLY A 63 -14.85 7.72 21.66
CA GLY A 63 -14.95 6.46 20.92
C GLY A 63 -15.18 6.68 19.42
N PHE A 64 -16.14 7.53 19.06
CA PHE A 64 -16.47 7.81 17.66
C PHE A 64 -15.37 8.62 16.95
N THR A 65 -14.80 9.63 17.61
CA THR A 65 -13.67 10.38 17.06
C THR A 65 -12.46 9.46 16.87
N ALA A 66 -12.15 8.60 17.85
CA ALA A 66 -11.07 7.63 17.75
C ALA A 66 -11.30 6.66 16.58
N SER A 67 -12.51 6.10 16.42
CA SER A 67 -12.81 5.20 15.31
C SER A 67 -12.64 5.86 13.95
N CYS A 68 -13.07 7.13 13.81
CA CYS A 68 -12.89 7.87 12.56
C CYS A 68 -11.40 8.09 12.23
N ILE A 69 -10.59 8.48 13.22
CA ILE A 69 -9.14 8.67 13.02
C ILE A 69 -8.45 7.33 12.72
N THR A 70 -8.82 6.26 13.42
CA THR A 70 -8.28 4.92 13.15
C THR A 70 -8.59 4.49 11.72
N LEU A 71 -9.84 4.64 11.26
CA LEU A 71 -10.23 4.24 9.92
C LEU A 71 -9.55 5.09 8.83
N GLY A 72 -9.50 6.42 9.02
CA GLY A 72 -8.78 7.31 8.12
C GLY A 72 -7.28 7.00 8.02
N SER A 73 -6.64 6.71 9.16
CA SER A 73 -5.21 6.34 9.18
C SER A 73 -4.93 5.00 8.52
N VAL A 74 -5.80 4.00 8.68
CA VAL A 74 -5.70 2.70 8.01
C VAL A 74 -5.83 2.86 6.49
N ILE A 75 -6.80 3.64 6.02
CA ILE A 75 -7.00 3.89 4.58
C ILE A 75 -5.77 4.60 3.98
N MET A 76 -5.25 5.63 4.67
CA MET A 76 -4.05 6.34 4.25
C MET A 76 -2.82 5.41 4.22
N ALA A 77 -2.61 4.62 5.29
CA ALA A 77 -1.51 3.67 5.37
C ALA A 77 -1.58 2.63 4.25
N ALA A 78 -2.77 2.09 3.94
CA ALA A 78 -2.96 1.18 2.83
C ALA A 78 -2.61 1.83 1.48
N GLY A 79 -3.05 3.09 1.26
CA GLY A 79 -2.72 3.87 0.07
C GLY A 79 -1.23 4.18 -0.09
N CYS A 80 -0.48 4.29 1.01
CA CYS A 80 0.97 4.44 1.01
C CYS A 80 1.70 3.11 0.79
N LEU A 81 1.30 2.05 1.49
CA LEU A 81 1.99 0.77 1.51
C LEU A 81 1.76 -0.06 0.23
N PHE A 82 0.59 0.06 -0.39
CA PHE A 82 0.26 -0.71 -1.60
C PHE A 82 1.18 -0.34 -2.79
N PRO A 83 1.36 0.95 -3.16
CA PRO A 83 2.32 1.34 -4.20
C PRO A 83 3.76 0.95 -3.87
N LEU A 84 4.17 1.03 -2.59
CA LEU A 84 5.52 0.65 -2.16
C LEU A 84 5.82 -0.84 -2.37
N ARG A 85 4.78 -1.68 -2.39
CA ARG A 85 4.86 -3.11 -2.70
C ARG A 85 4.77 -3.43 -4.19
N ALA A 86 4.13 -2.58 -4.98
CA ALA A 86 3.98 -2.79 -6.41
C ALA A 86 5.30 -2.51 -7.15
N VAL A 87 5.75 -3.50 -7.91
CA VAL A 87 7.00 -3.38 -8.69
C VAL A 87 6.71 -2.69 -10.01
N ARG A 88 7.43 -1.59 -10.27
CA ARG A 88 7.35 -0.84 -11.53
C ARG A 88 8.30 -1.39 -12.58
N ARG A 89 9.52 -1.74 -12.17
CA ARG A 89 10.54 -2.24 -13.10
C ARG A 89 11.48 -3.21 -12.39
N VAL A 90 11.81 -4.29 -13.09
CA VAL A 90 12.89 -5.20 -12.71
C VAL A 90 13.95 -5.19 -13.81
N THR A 91 15.17 -4.84 -13.44
CA THR A 91 16.31 -4.78 -14.36
C THR A 91 17.42 -5.68 -13.85
N LEU A 92 17.87 -6.61 -14.68
CA LEU A 92 19.04 -7.43 -14.42
C LEU A 92 20.29 -6.60 -14.75
N LEU A 93 21.17 -6.41 -13.78
CA LEU A 93 22.37 -5.60 -13.94
C LEU A 93 23.45 -6.32 -14.78
N ARG A 94 24.38 -5.57 -15.35
CA ARG A 94 25.54 -6.11 -16.08
C ARG A 94 26.28 -7.12 -15.21
N GLY A 95 26.38 -8.37 -15.68
CA GLY A 95 27.01 -9.47 -14.95
C GLY A 95 26.03 -10.52 -14.44
N GLY A 96 24.70 -10.28 -14.49
CA GLY A 96 23.69 -11.29 -14.18
C GLY A 96 23.61 -11.75 -12.71
N ALA A 97 24.50 -11.23 -11.86
CA ALA A 97 24.57 -11.58 -10.44
C ALA A 97 23.62 -10.73 -9.57
N GLU A 98 23.21 -9.56 -10.05
CA GLU A 98 22.41 -8.59 -9.29
C GLU A 98 21.18 -8.12 -10.08
N VAL A 99 20.11 -7.85 -9.33
CA VAL A 99 18.82 -7.40 -9.85
C VAL A 99 18.43 -6.11 -9.16
N SER A 100 18.08 -5.11 -9.96
CA SER A 100 17.54 -3.85 -9.51
C SER A 100 16.01 -3.87 -9.61
N ILE A 101 15.34 -3.72 -8.47
CA ILE A 101 13.89 -3.68 -8.33
C ILE A 101 13.50 -2.24 -8.01
N ASN A 102 12.70 -1.63 -8.87
CA ASN A 102 12.17 -0.28 -8.67
C ASN A 102 10.66 -0.38 -8.39
N THR A 103 10.23 0.17 -7.26
CA THR A 103 8.82 0.18 -6.83
C THR A 103 8.13 1.51 -7.11
N HIS A 104 6.81 1.59 -6.91
CA HIS A 104 6.11 2.87 -7.00
C HIS A 104 6.33 3.71 -5.74
N GLY A 105 6.27 5.04 -5.89
CA GLY A 105 6.36 5.97 -4.77
C GLY A 105 5.10 5.95 -3.89
N PRO A 106 5.21 6.38 -2.62
CA PRO A 106 4.07 6.44 -1.71
C PRO A 106 2.98 7.36 -2.27
N LEU A 107 1.71 6.96 -2.15
CA LEU A 107 0.54 7.68 -2.70
C LEU A 107 0.60 7.92 -4.23
N GLY A 108 1.43 7.16 -4.95
CA GLY A 108 1.65 7.38 -6.38
C GLY A 108 2.46 8.64 -6.71
N LEU A 109 3.11 9.26 -5.72
CA LEU A 109 3.99 10.41 -5.93
C LEU A 109 5.37 9.92 -6.42
N GLY A 110 5.64 10.15 -7.69
CA GLY A 110 6.98 9.99 -8.27
C GLY A 110 7.45 8.53 -8.43
N GLN A 111 8.78 8.38 -8.52
CA GLN A 111 9.45 7.09 -8.58
C GLN A 111 9.74 6.61 -7.15
N GLY A 112 9.47 5.34 -6.88
CA GLY A 112 9.73 4.75 -5.57
C GLY A 112 11.21 4.41 -5.36
N PRO A 113 11.54 3.85 -4.19
CA PRO A 113 12.90 3.40 -3.89
C PRO A 113 13.33 2.32 -4.89
N THR A 114 14.56 2.46 -5.38
CA THR A 114 15.23 1.43 -6.17
C THR A 114 16.11 0.61 -5.25
N ILE A 115 15.92 -0.71 -5.27
CA ILE A 115 16.64 -1.64 -4.42
C ILE A 115 17.44 -2.58 -5.32
N THR A 116 18.75 -2.59 -5.14
CA THR A 116 19.63 -3.56 -5.79
C THR A 116 19.87 -4.72 -4.85
N VAL A 117 19.54 -5.93 -5.30
CA VAL A 117 19.69 -7.16 -4.54
C VAL A 117 20.39 -8.24 -5.36
N PRO A 118 21.26 -9.05 -4.75
CA PRO A 118 21.84 -10.19 -5.44
C PRO A 118 20.75 -11.16 -5.91
N LEU A 119 20.89 -11.73 -7.11
CA LEU A 119 19.93 -12.67 -7.69
C LEU A 119 19.68 -13.88 -6.78
N ARG A 120 20.71 -14.32 -6.04
CA ARG A 120 20.62 -15.40 -5.03
C ARG A 120 19.68 -15.09 -3.86
N HIS A 121 19.27 -13.84 -3.67
CA HIS A 121 18.39 -13.38 -2.59
C HIS A 121 16.98 -13.06 -3.10
N VAL A 122 16.65 -13.42 -4.33
CA VAL A 122 15.37 -13.14 -4.96
C VAL A 122 14.78 -14.45 -5.49
N CYS A 123 13.51 -14.71 -5.19
CA CYS A 123 12.79 -15.84 -5.75
C CYS A 123 11.31 -15.51 -5.95
N CYS A 124 10.69 -16.18 -6.92
CA CYS A 124 9.24 -16.18 -7.07
C CYS A 124 8.64 -17.31 -6.24
N ARG A 125 7.57 -17.00 -5.50
CA ARG A 125 6.80 -17.95 -4.69
C ARG A 125 5.77 -18.74 -5.51
N SER A 126 5.48 -18.30 -6.72
CA SER A 126 4.42 -18.86 -7.56
C SER A 126 4.78 -18.68 -9.03
N HIS A 127 4.37 -19.64 -9.87
CA HIS A 127 4.59 -19.53 -11.30
C HIS A 127 3.60 -18.52 -11.91
N ARG A 128 3.99 -17.84 -13.00
CA ARG A 128 3.15 -16.83 -13.67
C ARG A 128 1.80 -17.34 -14.17
N SER A 129 1.70 -18.65 -14.40
CA SER A 129 0.49 -19.33 -14.87
C SER A 129 -0.51 -19.61 -13.75
N GLU A 130 -0.04 -19.71 -12.51
CA GLU A 130 -0.84 -20.12 -11.35
C GLU A 130 -1.56 -18.94 -10.70
N VAL A 131 -1.02 -17.72 -10.87
CA VAL A 131 -1.55 -16.54 -10.18
C VAL A 131 -2.43 -15.70 -11.11
N PRO A 132 -3.67 -15.36 -10.69
CA PRO A 132 -4.61 -14.64 -11.55
C PRO A 132 -4.25 -13.15 -11.72
N ALA A 133 -3.72 -12.49 -10.68
CA ALA A 133 -3.57 -11.02 -10.67
C ALA A 133 -2.13 -10.50 -10.54
N ALA A 134 -1.34 -11.01 -9.60
CA ALA A 134 0.02 -10.49 -9.36
C ALA A 134 0.99 -11.57 -8.85
N ILE A 135 2.18 -11.64 -9.43
CA ILE A 135 3.22 -12.62 -9.08
C ILE A 135 3.97 -12.14 -7.82
N PRO A 136 3.95 -12.91 -6.71
CA PRO A 136 4.65 -12.56 -5.49
C PRO A 136 6.16 -12.85 -5.59
N LEU A 137 6.96 -11.80 -5.47
CA LEU A 137 8.41 -11.84 -5.43
C LEU A 137 8.91 -11.71 -3.99
N LYS A 138 9.61 -12.73 -3.50
CA LYS A 138 10.24 -12.72 -2.18
C LYS A 138 11.69 -12.27 -2.30
N VAL A 139 12.06 -11.34 -1.43
CA VAL A 139 13.43 -10.87 -1.28
C VAL A 139 13.93 -11.26 0.11
N LYS A 140 15.11 -11.88 0.19
CA LYS A 140 15.75 -12.29 1.44
C LYS A 140 15.99 -11.07 2.34
N GLY A 141 15.67 -11.20 3.63
CA GLY A 141 15.83 -10.11 4.61
C GLY A 141 14.71 -9.08 4.62
N ARG A 142 13.64 -9.25 3.82
CA ARG A 142 12.45 -8.40 3.90
C ARG A 142 11.21 -9.19 4.34
N PRO A 143 10.40 -8.65 5.27
CA PRO A 143 9.21 -9.35 5.77
C PRO A 143 8.16 -9.51 4.67
N PHE A 144 8.03 -8.50 3.80
CA PHE A 144 6.98 -8.40 2.81
C PHE A 144 7.39 -8.89 1.41
N PHE A 145 6.41 -9.46 0.69
CA PHE A 145 6.53 -9.80 -0.73
C PHE A 145 6.27 -8.56 -1.59
N PHE A 146 7.07 -8.41 -2.64
CA PHE A 146 6.81 -7.46 -3.71
C PHE A 146 5.86 -8.08 -4.73
N LEU A 147 4.98 -7.27 -5.32
CA LEU A 147 3.96 -7.75 -6.23
C LEU A 147 4.28 -7.27 -7.64
N LEU A 148 4.46 -8.21 -8.57
CA LEU A 148 4.57 -7.91 -9.99
C LEU A 148 3.20 -8.10 -10.63
N ASP A 149 2.64 -7.02 -11.15
CA ASP A 149 1.34 -7.06 -11.83
C ASP A 149 1.42 -7.90 -13.11
N LYS A 150 0.46 -8.79 -13.34
CA LYS A 150 0.38 -9.61 -14.56
C LYS A 150 0.10 -8.76 -15.80
N GLU A 151 -0.54 -7.60 -15.65
CA GLU A 151 -0.73 -6.62 -16.73
C GLU A 151 0.58 -5.95 -17.18
N GLY A 152 1.71 -6.21 -16.50
CA GLY A 152 3.02 -5.71 -16.88
C GLY A 152 3.61 -6.36 -18.13
N GLN A 153 4.44 -5.61 -18.85
CA GLN A 153 5.18 -6.12 -19.99
C GLN A 153 6.41 -6.89 -19.51
N ILE A 154 6.43 -8.20 -19.80
CA ILE A 154 7.61 -9.05 -19.62
C ILE A 154 8.44 -8.98 -20.91
N CYS A 155 9.52 -8.21 -20.91
CA CYS A 155 10.34 -8.00 -22.11
C CYS A 155 11.08 -9.27 -22.54
N ASN A 156 11.51 -10.10 -21.59
CA ASN A 156 12.28 -11.32 -21.84
C ASN A 156 11.77 -12.47 -20.95
N PRO A 157 10.72 -13.22 -21.36
CA PRO A 157 10.09 -14.23 -20.53
C PRO A 157 11.05 -15.37 -20.18
N ARG A 158 11.86 -15.87 -21.13
CA ARG A 158 12.84 -16.93 -20.86
C ARG A 158 13.89 -16.49 -19.83
N LEU A 159 14.41 -15.28 -19.97
CA LEU A 159 15.41 -14.74 -19.03
C LEU A 159 14.78 -14.52 -17.64
N PHE A 160 13.54 -14.04 -17.60
CA PHE A 160 12.79 -13.85 -16.37
C PHE A 160 12.58 -15.18 -15.64
N ASP A 161 12.08 -16.21 -16.33
CA ASP A 161 11.76 -17.52 -15.74
C ASP A 161 13.01 -18.23 -15.18
N VAL A 162 14.18 -18.08 -15.83
CA VAL A 162 15.45 -18.69 -15.38
C VAL A 162 16.11 -17.92 -14.23
N THR A 163 15.87 -16.62 -14.12
CA THR A 163 16.54 -15.75 -13.13
C THR A 163 15.61 -15.42 -11.96
N VAL A 164 14.82 -14.35 -12.08
CA VAL A 164 13.98 -13.77 -11.04
C VAL A 164 12.74 -14.63 -10.76
N GLY A 165 12.20 -15.25 -11.81
CA GLY A 165 11.06 -16.16 -11.80
C GLY A 165 11.38 -17.58 -11.34
N ALA A 166 12.65 -17.90 -11.08
CA ALA A 166 13.04 -19.24 -10.68
C ALA A 166 12.46 -19.59 -9.30
N TYR A 167 11.81 -20.75 -9.22
CA TYR A 167 11.27 -21.27 -7.97
C TYR A 167 12.42 -21.75 -7.09
N ARG A 168 12.68 -21.03 -6.00
CA ARG A 168 13.76 -21.35 -5.04
C ARG A 168 13.25 -21.09 -3.63
N ASN A 169 13.59 -21.96 -2.70
CA ASN A 169 13.42 -21.67 -1.27
C ASN A 169 14.58 -20.78 -0.80
N LEU A 170 14.23 -19.67 -0.14
CA LEU A 170 15.16 -18.67 0.42
C LEU A 170 15.19 -18.72 1.94
#